data_AF-A0A969FVG5-F1
#
_entry.id   AF-A0A969FVG5-F1
#
_cell.length_a   1.000
_cell.length_b   1.000
_cell.length_c   1.000
_cell.angle_alpha   90.00
_cell.angle_beta   90.00
_cell.angle_gamma   90.00
#
_symmetry.space_group_name_H-M   'P 1'
#
loop_
_entity.id
_entity.type
_entity.pdbx_description
1 polymer ?
#
loop_
_entity_poly.entity_id
_entity_poly.type
_entity_poly.pdbx_seq_one_letter_code
_entity_poly.pdbx_strand_id
1 'polypeptide(L)'
;MIDDTGANPTEEEAAAALVAVALYLETEQKPGDGLPEPSHWCSSARLITQGFPIIRVPMHPRWGNIERLRRASRAGTGIIGL
;
A
#
# COMPACT_ATOMS: atom_id res chain seq x y z
N MET A 1 14.06 33.03 18.69
CA MET A 1 12.74 32.70 19.27
C MET A 1 12.75 31.19 19.37
N ILE A 2 12.78 30.71 20.61
CA ILE A 2 13.24 29.37 21.00
C ILE A 2 12.23 28.30 20.56
N ASP A 3 12.74 27.23 19.96
CA ASP A 3 12.03 25.97 19.65
C ASP A 3 11.39 25.39 20.91
N ASP A 4 10.05 25.23 20.88
CA ASP A 4 9.24 24.66 21.95
C ASP A 4 9.06 23.14 21.80
N THR A 5 10.09 22.45 21.30
CA THR A 5 10.06 21.03 20.92
C THR A 5 10.02 20.06 22.13
N GLY A 6 9.93 20.60 23.36
CA GLY A 6 9.94 19.83 24.61
C GLY A 6 8.77 20.07 25.55
N ALA A 7 7.77 20.87 25.16
CA ALA A 7 6.58 21.06 25.98
C ALA A 7 5.70 19.80 25.96
N ASN A 8 5.32 19.32 27.15
CA ASN A 8 4.31 18.26 27.24
C ASN A 8 3.02 18.77 26.59
N PRO A 9 2.41 17.99 25.68
CA PRO A 9 1.18 18.42 25.01
C PRO A 9 0.11 18.68 26.06
N THR A 10 -0.64 19.76 25.86
CA THR A 10 -1.82 20.02 26.69
C THR A 10 -2.82 18.88 26.52
N GLU A 11 -3.68 18.68 27.52
CA GLU A 11 -4.69 17.60 27.48
C GLU A 11 -5.61 17.74 26.25
N GLU A 12 -5.92 18.97 25.85
CA GLU A 12 -6.70 19.28 24.66
C GLU A 12 -5.97 18.91 23.37
N GLU A 13 -4.67 19.22 23.26
CA GLU A 13 -3.85 18.83 22.11
C GLU A 13 -3.67 17.31 22.02
N ALA A 14 -3.49 16.64 23.15
CA ALA A 14 -3.41 15.18 23.21
C ALA A 14 -4.74 14.54 22.76
N ALA A 15 -5.87 15.06 23.24
CA ALA A 15 -7.19 14.60 22.82
C ALA A 15 -7.44 14.83 21.33
N ALA A 16 -7.08 16.01 20.80
CA ALA A 16 -7.21 16.32 19.38
C ALA A 16 -6.33 15.40 18.50
N ALA A 17 -5.11 15.10 18.93
CA ALA A 17 -4.23 14.17 18.23
C ALA A 17 -4.81 12.74 18.20
N LEU A 18 -5.38 12.26 19.31
CA LEU A 18 -6.03 10.96 19.38
C LEU A 18 -7.27 10.88 18.48
N VAL A 19 -8.08 11.94 18.44
CA VAL A 19 -9.24 12.03 17.53
C VAL A 19 -8.78 12.02 16.08
N ALA A 20 -7.73 12.77 15.72
CA ALA A 20 -7.19 12.78 14.38
C ALA A 20 -6.68 11.39 13.95
N VAL A 21 -6.00 10.67 14.85
CA VAL A 21 -5.56 9.29 14.61
C VAL A 21 -6.74 8.34 14.47
N ALA A 22 -7.77 8.44 15.33
CA ALA A 22 -8.97 7.62 15.25
C ALA A 22 -9.69 7.81 13.90
N LEU A 23 -9.89 9.06 13.48
CA LEU A 23 -10.48 9.38 12.17
C LEU A 23 -9.65 8.84 11.01
N TYR A 24 -8.32 8.98 11.08
CA TYR A 24 -7.42 8.42 10.05
C TYR A 24 -7.55 6.89 9.98
N LEU A 25 -7.58 6.20 11.12
CA LEU A 25 -7.74 4.75 11.17
C LEU A 25 -9.11 4.30 10.67
N GLU A 26 -10.19 5.04 10.96
CA GLU A 26 -11.52 4.79 10.41
C GLU A 26 -11.53 4.94 8.87
N THR A 27 -10.77 5.89 8.32
CA THR A 27 -10.63 6.03 6.86
C THR A 27 -9.78 4.94 6.20
N GLU A 28 -8.76 4.42 6.90
CA GLU A 28 -7.95 3.28 6.43
C GLU A 28 -8.67 1.93 6.60
N GLN A 29 -9.62 1.84 7.54
CA GLN A 29 -10.47 0.66 7.79
C GLN A 29 -11.58 0.45 6.75
N LYS A 30 -11.59 1.18 5.64
CA LYS A 30 -12.15 0.66 4.38
C LYS A 30 -11.02 0.01 3.59
N PRO A 31 -10.58 -1.22 3.93
CA PRO A 31 -10.03 -2.06 2.87
C PRO A 31 -11.15 -2.16 1.85
N GLY A 32 -10.88 -1.78 0.60
CA GLY A 32 -11.82 -2.12 -0.45
C GLY A 32 -12.16 -3.60 -0.31
N ASP A 33 -13.45 -3.93 -0.31
CA ASP A 33 -14.00 -5.28 -0.39
C ASP A 33 -13.60 -6.00 -1.70
N GLY A 34 -12.39 -5.75 -2.20
CA GLY A 34 -11.75 -6.54 -3.21
C GLY A 34 -11.41 -7.87 -2.59
N LEU A 35 -12.29 -8.84 -2.84
CA LEU A 35 -11.95 -10.26 -2.79
C LEU A 35 -10.51 -10.45 -3.28
N PRO A 36 -9.68 -11.28 -2.64
CA PRO A 36 -8.35 -11.57 -3.15
C PRO A 36 -8.50 -12.00 -4.60
N GLU A 37 -7.95 -11.19 -5.52
CA GLU A 37 -8.00 -11.49 -6.95
C GLU A 37 -7.44 -12.90 -7.12
N PRO A 38 -8.20 -13.85 -7.69
CA PRO A 38 -7.70 -15.20 -7.86
C PRO A 38 -6.41 -15.13 -8.67
N SER A 39 -5.41 -15.94 -8.31
CA SER A 39 -4.13 -16.01 -9.02
C SER A 39 -4.35 -16.12 -10.54
N HIS A 40 -4.21 -14.99 -11.24
CA HIS A 40 -4.49 -14.88 -12.67
C HIS A 40 -3.34 -15.40 -13.53
N TRP A 41 -2.38 -16.12 -12.93
CA TRP A 41 -1.17 -16.58 -13.63
C TRP A 41 -1.49 -17.33 -14.92
N CYS A 42 -2.43 -18.28 -14.87
CA CYS A 42 -2.81 -19.06 -16.04
C CYS A 42 -3.48 -18.20 -17.13
N SER A 43 -4.34 -17.25 -16.74
CA SER A 43 -4.99 -16.31 -17.66
C SER A 43 -3.98 -15.35 -18.30
N SER A 44 -3.07 -14.79 -17.50
CA SER A 44 -1.99 -13.92 -17.97
C SER A 44 -1.05 -14.65 -18.92
N ALA A 45 -0.68 -15.90 -18.61
CA ALA A 45 0.14 -16.73 -19.48
C ALA A 45 -0.54 -16.96 -20.84
N ARG A 46 -1.85 -17.23 -20.86
CA ARG A 46 -2.63 -17.39 -22.10
C ARG A 46 -2.65 -16.10 -22.92
N LEU A 47 -2.85 -14.94 -22.30
CA LEU A 47 -2.80 -13.65 -22.99
C LEU A 47 -1.44 -13.39 -23.65
N ILE A 48 -0.34 -13.68 -22.93
CA ILE A 48 1.02 -13.60 -23.48
C ILE A 48 1.18 -14.51 -24.71
N THR A 49 0.76 -15.77 -24.61
CA THR A 49 0.86 -16.72 -25.74
C THR A 49 0.02 -16.32 -26.95
N GLN A 50 -1.05 -15.56 -26.74
CA GLN A 50 -1.93 -15.02 -27.79
C GLN A 50 -1.43 -13.68 -28.35
N GLY A 51 -0.28 -13.17 -27.87
CA GLY A 51 0.29 -11.91 -28.32
C GLY A 51 -0.40 -10.67 -27.77
N PHE A 52 -1.29 -10.82 -26.77
CA PHE A 52 -1.94 -9.67 -26.14
C PHE A 52 -0.98 -9.01 -25.12
N PRO A 53 -0.86 -7.67 -25.14
CA PRO A 53 -0.06 -6.97 -24.16
C PRO A 53 -0.70 -7.08 -22.77
N ILE A 54 0.12 -7.34 -21.75
CA ILE A 54 -0.33 -7.28 -20.36
C ILE A 54 -0.56 -5.81 -20.00
N ILE A 55 -1.82 -5.38 -20.00
CA ILE A 55 -2.20 -4.06 -19.49
C ILE A 55 -2.09 -4.13 -17.96
N ARG A 56 -0.98 -3.63 -17.41
CA ARG A 56 -0.85 -3.45 -15.97
C ARG A 56 -1.76 -2.31 -15.55
N VAL A 57 -2.79 -2.61 -14.77
CA VAL A 57 -3.59 -1.57 -14.11
C VAL A 57 -2.67 -0.75 -13.22
N PRO A 58 -2.69 0.59 -13.30
CA PRO A 58 -1.88 1.42 -12.41
C PRO A 58 -2.27 1.12 -10.96
N MET A 59 -1.34 0.53 -10.21
CA MET A 59 -1.53 0.31 -8.78
C MET A 59 -1.48 1.65 -8.06
N HIS A 60 -2.41 1.88 -7.13
CA HIS A 60 -2.33 3.05 -6.26
C HIS A 60 -1.01 3.06 -5.49
N PRO A 61 -0.32 4.22 -5.40
CA PRO A 61 0.96 4.35 -4.71
C PRO A 61 0.75 4.32 -3.19
N ARG A 62 0.60 3.12 -2.64
CA ARG A 62 0.58 2.86 -1.20
C ARG A 62 1.98 2.44 -0.75
N TRP A 63 2.35 2.77 0.49
CA TRP A 63 3.65 2.40 1.06
C TRP A 63 3.96 0.90 0.90
N GLY A 64 2.99 0.03 1.16
CA GLY A 64 3.13 -1.42 0.97
C GLY A 64 3.46 -1.84 -0.47
N ASN A 65 2.90 -1.16 -1.48
CA ASN A 65 3.17 -1.43 -2.90
C ASN A 65 4.57 -0.95 -3.28
N ILE A 66 4.95 0.26 -2.85
CA ILE A 66 6.28 0.84 -3.07
C ILE A 66 7.36 -0.04 -2.42
N GLU A 67 7.12 -0.47 -1.18
CA GLU A 67 8.04 -1.30 -0.42
C GLU A 67 8.18 -2.70 -1.03
N ARG A 68 7.08 -3.29 -1.53
CA ARG A 68 7.11 -4.54 -2.30
C ARG A 68 7.92 -4.38 -3.59
N LEU A 69 7.71 -3.30 -4.35
CA LEU A 69 8.48 -3.01 -5.56
C LEU A 69 9.97 -2.79 -5.26
N ARG A 70 10.30 -2.08 -4.17
CA ARG A 70 11.67 -1.87 -3.71
C ARG A 70 12.37 -3.17 -3.34
N ARG A 71 11.63 -4.12 -2.76
CA ARG A 71 12.15 -5.47 -2.50
C ARG A 71 12.31 -6.28 -3.78
N ALA A 72 11.35 -6.20 -4.71
CA ALA A 72 11.41 -6.87 -6.00
C ALA A 72 12.46 -6.30 -6.95
N SER A 73 12.87 -5.04 -6.81
CA SER A 73 13.97 -4.46 -7.60
C SER A 73 15.36 -4.84 -7.07
N ARG A 74 15.44 -5.23 -5.78
CA ARG A 74 16.67 -5.73 -5.15
C ARG A 74 16.81 -7.26 -5.24
N ALA A 75 15.69 -7.98 -5.18
CA ALA A 75 15.66 -9.41 -5.46
C ALA A 75 15.53 -9.58 -6.98
N GLY A 76 16.64 -9.91 -7.64
CA GLY A 76 16.73 -10.05 -9.09
C GLY A 76 15.53 -10.79 -9.69
N THR A 77 15.17 -10.35 -10.90
CA THR A 77 14.12 -10.75 -11.85
C THR A 77 13.77 -12.25 -11.89
N GLY A 78 13.32 -12.80 -10.76
CA GLY A 78 12.89 -14.18 -10.62
C GLY A 78 11.38 -14.18 -10.47
N ILE A 79 10.71 -14.83 -11.41
CA ILE A 79 9.35 -15.32 -11.22
C ILE A 79 9.37 -16.15 -9.93
N ILE A 80 8.92 -15.59 -8.80
CA ILE A 80 8.75 -16.36 -7.57
C ILE A 80 7.37 -17.00 -7.64
N GLY A 81 7.36 -18.19 -8.21
CA GLY A 81 6.25 -19.12 -8.24
C GLY A 81 6.82 -20.53 -8.35
N LEU A 82 7.07 -21.14 -7.19
CA LEU A 82 7.02 -22.58 -6.98
C LEU A 82 5.96 -22.83 -5.91
#